data_AF-A0A1Y5FWD4-F1
#
_entry.id   AF-A0A1Y5FWD4-F1
#
_cell.length_a   1.000
_cell.length_b   1.000
_cell.length_c   1.000
_cell.angle_alpha   90.00
_cell.angle_beta   90.00
_cell.angle_gamma   90.00
#
_symmetry.space_group_name_H-M   'P 1'
#
loop_
_entity.id
_entity.type
_entity.pdbx_description
1 polymer ?
#
loop_
_entity_poly.entity_id
_entity_poly.type
_entity_poly.pdbx_seq_one_letter_code
_entity_poly.pdbx_strand_id
1 'polypeptide(L)'
;MVVDRKGFVPQHRERIYLVGFIDDTDFSWDAFRGQEPDRMNMGDILHPNDGSEDVSHENYSRFITGRKGKVLDKYILSDKLWTYLYNYAAKHKGNGFGYGMVTKKSVARTLSARYYKDGSEILVSRGSGNPRRLTPRECARLMGYDKPGS
;
A
#
# COMPACT_ATOMS: atom_id res chain seq x y z
N MET A 1 24.24 -1.60 2.23
CA MET A 1 23.48 -2.28 1.15
C MET A 1 22.19 -1.53 0.87
N VAL A 2 21.76 -1.41 -0.40
CA VAL A 2 20.41 -0.95 -0.75
C VAL A 2 19.48 -2.16 -0.82
N VAL A 3 18.36 -2.12 -0.12
CA VAL A 3 17.36 -3.22 -0.09
C VAL A 3 16.00 -2.65 -0.44
N ASP A 4 15.34 -3.25 -1.45
CA ASP A 4 13.93 -3.01 -1.76
C ASP A 4 13.04 -3.97 -0.96
N ARG A 5 11.88 -3.49 -0.51
CA ARG A 5 10.89 -4.27 0.24
C ARG A 5 9.94 -5.09 -0.64
N LYS A 6 9.97 -4.91 -1.96
CA LYS A 6 9.17 -5.74 -2.89
C LYS A 6 9.38 -7.24 -2.62
N GLY A 7 8.32 -8.03 -2.77
CA GLY A 7 8.30 -9.46 -2.45
C GLY A 7 8.11 -9.81 -0.97
N PHE A 8 8.51 -8.93 -0.04
CA PHE A 8 8.12 -9.03 1.38
C PHE A 8 6.77 -8.36 1.64
N VAL A 9 6.50 -7.28 0.89
CA VAL A 9 5.23 -6.56 0.82
C VAL A 9 5.06 -6.06 -0.62
N PRO A 10 3.83 -5.78 -1.09
CA PRO A 10 3.59 -5.33 -2.46
C PRO A 10 3.87 -3.83 -2.63
N GLN A 11 5.09 -3.39 -2.32
CA GLN A 11 5.52 -2.00 -2.44
C GLN A 11 6.98 -1.88 -2.87
N HIS A 12 7.24 -0.96 -3.81
CA HIS A 12 8.58 -0.43 -4.06
C HIS A 12 8.98 0.52 -2.93
N ARG A 13 10.03 0.18 -2.18
CA ARG A 13 10.59 0.99 -1.09
C ARG A 13 12.02 0.56 -0.80
N GLU A 14 12.96 1.19 -1.50
CA GLU A 14 14.39 1.01 -1.27
C GLU A 14 14.87 1.79 -0.05
N ARG A 15 15.69 1.15 0.79
CA ARG A 15 16.38 1.80 1.92
C ARG A 15 17.83 1.34 2.00
N ILE A 16 18.69 2.24 2.46
CA ILE A 16 20.08 1.91 2.78
C ILE A 16 20.13 1.34 4.20
N TYR A 17 20.79 0.20 4.34
CA TYR A 17 21.09 -0.42 5.62
C TYR A 17 22.59 -0.35 5.87
N LEU A 18 22.94 0.20 7.04
CA LEU A 18 24.28 0.25 7.59
C LEU A 18 24.29 -0.67 8.81
N VAL A 19 25.12 -1.71 8.77
CA VAL A 19 25.24 -2.70 9.85
C VAL A 19 26.67 -2.61 10.35
N GLY A 20 26.82 -2.30 11.63
CA GLY A 20 28.11 -2.18 12.29
C GLY A 20 28.22 -3.20 13.41
N PHE A 21 29.42 -3.74 13.59
CA PHE A 21 29.76 -4.72 14.62
C PHE A 21 30.87 -4.12 15.48
N ILE A 22 30.79 -4.35 16.80
CA ILE A 22 31.81 -3.87 17.74
C ILE A 22 33.06 -4.75 17.65
N ASP A 23 32.86 -6.05 17.48
CA ASP A 23 33.91 -7.06 17.32
C ASP A 23 33.92 -7.62 15.90
N ASP A 24 34.99 -8.36 15.55
CA ASP A 24 35.10 -9.05 14.27
C ASP A 24 33.97 -10.07 14.08
N THR A 25 33.45 -10.15 12.86
CA THR A 25 32.36 -11.05 12.47
C THR A 25 32.58 -11.59 11.06
N ASP A 26 31.98 -12.75 10.78
CA ASP A 26 31.87 -13.37 9.45
C ASP A 26 30.68 -12.85 8.63
N PHE A 27 30.02 -11.77 9.09
CA PHE A 27 28.87 -11.20 8.40
C PHE A 27 29.19 -10.85 6.94
N SER A 28 28.40 -11.42 6.01
CA SER A 28 28.36 -11.02 4.61
C SER A 28 26.92 -10.77 4.17
N TRP A 29 26.74 -9.74 3.36
CA TRP A 29 25.48 -9.49 2.67
C TRP A 29 25.10 -10.58 1.68
N ASP A 30 26.04 -11.44 1.26
CA ASP A 30 25.76 -12.61 0.40
C ASP A 30 24.84 -13.63 1.07
N ALA A 31 24.76 -13.60 2.42
CA ALA A 31 23.80 -14.40 3.18
C ALA A 31 22.37 -13.85 3.11
N PHE A 32 22.17 -12.61 2.67
CA PHE A 32 20.84 -12.03 2.53
C PHE A 32 19.99 -12.82 1.52
N ARG A 33 18.78 -13.21 1.93
CA ARG A 33 17.81 -13.91 1.09
C ARG A 33 16.61 -13.00 0.86
N GLY A 34 16.64 -12.28 -0.26
CA GLY A 34 15.49 -11.50 -0.73
C GLY A 34 14.31 -12.41 -1.10
N GLN A 35 13.14 -11.79 -1.26
CA GLN A 35 11.96 -12.46 -1.82
C GLN A 35 11.81 -12.07 -3.29
N GLU A 36 11.19 -12.95 -4.08
CA GLU A 36 10.85 -12.64 -5.47
C GLU A 36 9.96 -11.37 -5.53
N PRO A 37 10.29 -10.39 -6.39
CA PRO A 37 9.60 -9.10 -6.46
C PRO A 37 8.07 -9.15 -6.54
N ASP A 38 7.54 -10.16 -7.22
CA ASP A 38 6.13 -10.38 -7.56
C ASP A 38 5.46 -11.43 -6.66
N ARG A 39 6.17 -11.95 -5.65
CA ARG A 39 5.64 -12.90 -4.66
C ARG A 39 4.37 -12.40 -3.97
N MET A 40 4.23 -11.08 -3.82
CA MET A 40 3.06 -10.44 -3.23
C MET A 40 2.55 -9.30 -4.10
N ASN A 41 1.23 -9.10 -4.08
CA ASN A 41 0.51 -8.05 -4.79
C ASN A 41 -0.47 -7.34 -3.84
N MET A 42 -1.03 -6.22 -4.27
CA MET A 42 -1.98 -5.45 -3.46
C MET A 42 -3.21 -6.29 -3.03
N GLY A 43 -3.62 -7.29 -3.80
CA GLY A 43 -4.70 -8.19 -3.44
C GLY A 43 -4.46 -8.92 -2.12
N ASP A 44 -3.20 -9.18 -1.77
CA ASP A 44 -2.81 -9.86 -0.53
C ASP A 44 -2.92 -8.97 0.71
N ILE A 45 -3.10 -7.65 0.55
CA ILE A 45 -3.16 -6.71 1.70
C ILE A 45 -4.45 -5.89 1.77
N LEU A 46 -5.15 -5.73 0.64
CA LEU A 46 -6.41 -5.00 0.58
C LEU A 46 -7.51 -5.77 1.31
N HIS A 47 -8.49 -5.03 1.84
CA HIS A 47 -9.70 -5.67 2.36
C HIS A 47 -10.33 -6.57 1.26
N PRO A 48 -10.59 -7.86 1.53
CA PRO A 48 -10.95 -8.83 0.50
C PRO A 48 -12.34 -8.58 -0.10
N ASN A 49 -13.25 -7.98 0.69
CA ASN A 49 -14.65 -7.72 0.35
C ASN A 49 -15.47 -9.00 0.06
N ASP A 50 -15.15 -10.11 0.74
CA ASP A 50 -15.81 -11.41 0.60
C ASP A 50 -16.54 -11.87 1.88
N GLY A 51 -16.48 -11.08 2.96
CA GLY A 51 -17.08 -11.41 4.26
C GLY A 51 -16.18 -12.19 5.20
N SER A 52 -14.90 -12.41 4.86
CA SER A 52 -13.92 -13.05 5.74
C SER A 52 -13.46 -12.19 6.92
N GLU A 53 -13.63 -10.86 6.84
CA GLU A 53 -13.29 -9.92 7.92
C GLU A 53 -14.53 -9.58 8.76
N ASP A 54 -14.45 -9.80 10.08
CA ASP A 54 -15.55 -9.56 11.02
C ASP A 54 -15.81 -8.06 11.22
N VAL A 55 -16.84 -7.55 10.53
CA VAL A 55 -17.26 -6.15 10.62
C VAL A 55 -17.81 -5.73 11.99
N SER A 56 -18.13 -6.67 12.88
CA SER A 56 -18.58 -6.37 14.25
C SER A 56 -17.40 -6.07 15.18
N HIS A 57 -16.21 -6.57 14.83
CA HIS A 57 -15.01 -6.40 15.64
C HIS A 57 -14.46 -4.97 15.49
N GLU A 58 -14.05 -4.35 16.61
CA GLU A 58 -13.59 -2.94 16.67
C GLU A 58 -12.43 -2.62 15.72
N ASN A 59 -11.53 -3.58 15.52
CA ASN A 59 -10.40 -3.53 14.60
C ASN A 59 -10.77 -3.43 13.11
N TYR A 60 -12.02 -3.75 12.75
CA TYR A 60 -12.52 -3.82 11.38
C TYR A 60 -13.65 -2.82 11.13
N SER A 61 -14.58 -2.66 12.08
CA SER A 61 -15.75 -1.77 11.97
C SER A 61 -15.39 -0.30 11.67
N ARG A 62 -14.17 0.13 12.01
CA ARG A 62 -13.65 1.48 11.71
C ARG A 62 -13.29 1.71 10.24
N PHE A 63 -13.16 0.62 9.46
CA PHE A 63 -12.63 0.60 8.10
C PHE A 63 -13.59 0.00 7.08
N ILE A 64 -14.35 -1.02 7.46
CA ILE A 64 -15.25 -1.78 6.60
C ILE A 64 -16.67 -1.87 7.19
N THR A 65 -17.66 -2.14 6.33
CA THR A 65 -19.08 -2.25 6.69
C THR A 65 -19.82 -3.27 5.83
N GLY A 66 -20.99 -3.69 6.30
CA GLY A 66 -21.87 -4.64 5.61
C GLY A 66 -21.32 -6.07 5.59
N ARG A 67 -22.17 -7.02 5.19
CA ARG A 67 -21.88 -8.46 5.29
C ARG A 67 -20.60 -8.91 4.58
N LYS A 68 -20.23 -8.24 3.49
CA LYS A 68 -19.03 -8.57 2.71
C LYS A 68 -17.77 -7.83 3.17
N GLY A 69 -17.85 -6.92 4.14
CA GLY A 69 -16.70 -6.10 4.54
C GLY A 69 -16.33 -5.03 3.51
N LYS A 70 -17.32 -4.31 2.97
CA LYS A 70 -17.12 -3.19 2.05
C LYS A 70 -16.34 -2.08 2.75
N VAL A 71 -15.23 -1.63 2.18
CA VAL A 71 -14.50 -0.44 2.66
C VAL A 71 -15.43 0.78 2.74
N LEU A 72 -15.34 1.52 3.85
CA LEU A 72 -16.18 2.71 4.10
C LEU A 72 -15.98 3.79 3.03
N ASP A 73 -17.07 4.45 2.65
CA ASP A 73 -17.07 5.43 1.55
C ASP A 73 -16.22 6.68 1.85
N LYS A 74 -15.89 6.95 3.13
CA LYS A 74 -14.97 8.03 3.53
C LYS A 74 -13.55 7.89 2.95
N TYR A 75 -13.19 6.69 2.47
CA TYR A 75 -11.91 6.46 1.80
C TYR A 75 -11.95 6.78 0.30
N ILE A 76 -13.14 6.84 -0.30
CA ILE A 76 -13.33 7.22 -1.71
C ILE A 76 -12.99 8.70 -1.87
N LEU A 77 -12.25 9.04 -2.92
CA LEU A 77 -11.95 10.43 -3.22
C LEU A 77 -13.24 11.17 -3.63
N SER A 78 -13.38 12.42 -3.16
CA SER A 78 -14.42 13.31 -3.67
C SER A 78 -14.16 13.66 -5.13
N ASP A 79 -15.22 14.01 -5.86
CA ASP A 79 -15.12 14.38 -7.28
C ASP A 79 -14.13 15.53 -7.51
N LYS A 80 -14.14 16.52 -6.61
CA LYS A 80 -13.22 17.66 -6.67
C LYS A 80 -11.76 17.23 -6.56
N LEU A 81 -11.43 16.37 -5.60
CA LEU A 81 -10.07 15.90 -5.40
C LEU A 81 -9.62 14.97 -6.53
N TRP A 82 -10.50 14.06 -6.97
CA TRP A 82 -10.19 13.20 -8.10
C TRP A 82 -9.96 13.98 -9.39
N THR A 83 -10.85 14.92 -9.71
CA THR A 83 -10.70 15.81 -10.87
C THR A 83 -9.39 16.61 -10.81
N TYR A 84 -9.03 17.10 -9.63
CA TYR A 84 -7.76 17.79 -9.43
C TYR A 84 -6.56 16.88 -9.73
N LEU A 85 -6.49 15.69 -9.13
CA LEU A 85 -5.38 14.75 -9.34
C LEU A 85 -5.31 14.25 -10.79
N TYR A 86 -6.46 14.01 -11.41
CA TYR A 86 -6.57 13.61 -12.81
C TYR A 86 -6.01 14.69 -13.74
N ASN A 87 -6.48 15.93 -13.58
CA ASN A 87 -6.01 17.07 -14.38
C ASN A 87 -4.54 17.39 -14.13
N TYR A 88 -4.08 17.26 -12.88
CA TYR A 88 -2.68 17.48 -12.52
C TYR A 88 -1.77 16.45 -13.21
N ALA A 89 -2.14 15.17 -13.19
CA ALA A 89 -1.42 14.11 -13.90
C ALA A 89 -1.44 14.31 -15.42
N ALA A 90 -2.54 14.81 -15.99
CA ALA A 90 -2.63 15.10 -17.43
C ALA A 90 -1.72 16.26 -17.86
N LYS A 91 -1.58 17.29 -17.00
CA LYS A 91 -0.75 18.48 -17.25
C LYS A 91 0.75 18.23 -17.00
N HIS A 92 1.08 17.38 -16.03
CA HIS A 92 2.47 17.13 -15.63
C HIS A 92 2.89 15.70 -15.98
N LYS A 93 3.60 15.54 -17.10
CA LYS A 93 4.19 14.26 -17.52
C LYS A 93 5.62 14.16 -17.00
N GLY A 94 5.86 13.28 -16.03
CA GLY A 94 7.19 12.98 -15.51
C GLY A 94 7.18 11.92 -14.41
N ASN A 95 8.33 11.33 -14.12
CA ASN A 95 8.47 10.31 -13.08
C ASN A 95 8.13 10.89 -11.70
N GLY A 96 7.08 10.37 -11.07
CA GLY A 96 6.63 10.79 -9.73
C GLY A 96 5.59 11.91 -9.69
N PHE A 97 5.16 12.43 -10.85
CA PHE A 97 4.05 13.40 -10.92
C PHE A 97 2.70 12.69 -11.11
N GLY A 98 1.63 13.28 -10.58
CA GLY A 98 0.27 12.74 -10.65
C GLY A 98 -0.04 11.75 -9.54
N TYR A 99 -0.85 10.74 -9.85
CA TYR A 99 -1.28 9.70 -8.90
C TYR A 99 -0.78 8.31 -9.32
N GLY A 100 -0.66 7.39 -8.37
CA GLY A 100 -0.36 5.98 -8.59
C GLY A 100 -1.63 5.14 -8.49
N MET A 101 -2.24 4.80 -9.63
CA MET A 101 -3.38 3.89 -9.64
C MET A 101 -2.91 2.44 -9.43
N VAL A 102 -3.54 1.73 -8.50
CA VAL A 102 -3.26 0.32 -8.23
C VAL A 102 -4.52 -0.54 -8.36
N THR A 103 -4.33 -1.77 -8.81
CA THR A 103 -5.34 -2.84 -8.80
C THR A 103 -4.87 -3.94 -7.84
N LYS A 104 -5.70 -4.97 -7.63
CA LYS A 104 -5.29 -6.14 -6.83
C LYS A 104 -4.00 -6.78 -7.34
N LYS A 105 -3.71 -6.72 -8.64
CA LYS A 105 -2.51 -7.35 -9.23
C LYS A 105 -1.25 -6.47 -9.19
N SER A 106 -1.35 -5.25 -8.67
CA SER A 106 -0.27 -4.27 -8.71
C SER A 106 0.74 -4.47 -7.58
N VAL A 107 1.94 -3.92 -7.75
CA VAL A 107 2.87 -3.52 -6.69
C VAL A 107 2.80 -2.00 -6.57
N ALA A 108 2.63 -1.48 -5.36
CA ALA A 108 2.43 -0.05 -5.14
C ALA A 108 3.74 0.75 -5.17
N ARG A 109 3.62 2.06 -5.40
CA ARG A 109 4.69 3.04 -5.11
C ARG A 109 4.94 3.13 -3.60
N THR A 110 6.03 3.79 -3.23
CA THR A 110 6.35 4.04 -1.82
C THR A 110 5.26 4.86 -1.11
N LEU A 111 4.72 4.31 -0.03
CA LEU A 111 3.87 5.04 0.92
C LEU A 111 4.72 6.12 1.60
N SER A 112 4.46 7.38 1.23
CA SER A 112 5.23 8.52 1.70
C SER A 112 4.68 9.08 3.02
N ALA A 113 5.47 9.89 3.72
CA ALA A 113 4.98 10.65 4.87
C ALA A 113 3.90 11.68 4.49
N ARG A 114 3.76 12.02 3.19
CA ARG A 114 2.74 12.95 2.69
C ARG A 114 1.43 12.27 2.30
N TYR A 115 1.35 10.94 2.40
CA TYR A 115 0.17 10.18 2.01
C TYR A 115 -1.14 10.66 2.68
N TYR A 116 -1.04 11.21 3.89
CA TYR A 116 -2.19 11.74 4.62
C TYR A 116 -2.88 12.91 3.90
N LYS A 117 -2.19 13.64 3.01
CA LYS A 117 -2.72 14.84 2.32
C LYS A 117 -3.81 14.47 1.33
N ASP A 118 -3.44 13.72 0.30
CA ASP A 118 -4.34 13.35 -0.81
C ASP A 118 -4.29 11.86 -1.15
N GLY A 119 -3.32 11.11 -0.62
CA GLY A 119 -3.09 9.70 -0.91
C GLY A 119 -2.66 9.43 -2.35
N SER A 120 -2.22 10.45 -3.08
CA SER A 120 -1.94 10.39 -4.51
C SER A 120 -0.94 9.31 -4.89
N GLU A 121 0.01 8.95 -4.03
CA GLU A 121 0.99 7.92 -4.34
C GLU A 121 0.39 6.54 -4.58
N ILE A 122 -0.74 6.23 -3.92
CA ILE A 122 -1.40 4.92 -3.96
C ILE A 122 -2.92 5.10 -3.88
N LEU A 123 -3.57 5.07 -5.04
CA LEU A 123 -5.01 5.11 -5.21
C LEU A 123 -5.52 3.76 -5.71
N VAL A 124 -6.42 3.13 -4.94
CA VAL A 124 -7.00 1.83 -5.28
C VAL A 124 -8.14 2.03 -6.27
N SER A 125 -8.01 1.41 -7.45
CA SER A 125 -9.07 1.38 -8.45
C SER A 125 -10.28 0.63 -7.92
N ARG A 126 -11.46 1.20 -8.14
CA ARG A 126 -12.75 0.59 -7.84
C ARG A 126 -13.43 0.00 -9.08
N GLY A 127 -12.74 -0.01 -10.22
CA GLY A 127 -13.31 -0.33 -11.52
C GLY A 127 -14.11 0.84 -12.09
N SER A 128 -15.25 1.17 -11.47
CA SER A 128 -16.08 2.33 -11.82
C SER A 128 -16.10 3.38 -10.70
N GLY A 129 -16.22 4.65 -11.11
CA GLY A 129 -16.24 5.80 -10.21
C GLY A 129 -14.87 6.19 -9.66
N ASN A 130 -14.88 7.08 -8.67
CA ASN A 130 -13.64 7.63 -8.11
C ASN A 130 -12.84 6.55 -7.39
N PRO A 131 -11.50 6.57 -7.49
CA PRO A 131 -10.65 5.69 -6.72
C PRO A 131 -10.72 6.03 -5.23
N ARG A 132 -10.16 5.14 -4.41
CA ARG A 132 -10.08 5.35 -2.96
C ARG A 132 -8.64 5.35 -2.46
N ARG A 133 -8.43 5.97 -1.31
CA ARG A 133 -7.22 5.79 -0.52
C ARG A 133 -7.21 4.43 0.17
N LEU A 134 -6.04 4.01 0.61
CA LEU A 134 -5.86 2.90 1.52
C LEU A 134 -6.48 3.23 2.89
N THR A 135 -7.03 2.23 3.56
CA THR A 135 -7.38 2.35 4.98
C THR A 135 -6.10 2.32 5.83
N PRO A 136 -6.11 2.84 7.07
CA PRO A 136 -4.98 2.69 7.98
C PRO A 136 -4.54 1.24 8.19
N ARG A 137 -5.48 0.28 8.17
CA ARG A 137 -5.17 -1.16 8.27
C ARG A 137 -4.49 -1.68 7.03
N GLU A 138 -4.95 -1.31 5.83
CA GLU A 138 -4.26 -1.65 4.58
C GLU A 138 -2.84 -1.03 4.54
N CYS A 139 -2.66 0.18 5.06
CA CYS A 139 -1.32 0.78 5.23
C CYS A 139 -0.46 -0.03 6.21
N ALA A 140 -1.02 -0.51 7.33
CA ALA A 140 -0.30 -1.34 8.29
C ALA A 140 0.17 -2.66 7.64
N ARG A 141 -0.71 -3.33 6.87
CA ARG A 141 -0.39 -4.52 6.09
C ARG A 141 0.67 -4.25 5.03
N LEU A 142 0.56 -3.15 4.29
CA LEU A 142 1.54 -2.72 3.28
C LEU A 142 2.94 -2.49 3.88
N MET A 143 2.99 -2.10 5.15
CA MET A 143 4.24 -1.83 5.86
C MET A 143 4.76 -3.03 6.67
N GLY A 144 4.03 -4.15 6.69
CA GLY A 144 4.39 -5.38 7.39
C GLY A 144 4.06 -5.40 8.89
N TYR A 145 3.21 -4.50 9.38
CA TYR A 145 2.79 -4.42 10.79
C TYR A 145 1.53 -5.22 11.11
N ASP A 146 0.83 -5.72 10.09
CA ASP A 146 -0.42 -6.46 10.22
C ASP A 146 -0.53 -7.49 9.09
N LYS A 147 -1.39 -8.50 9.25
CA LYS A 147 -1.64 -9.53 8.24
C LYS A 147 -3.14 -9.63 7.92
N PRO A 148 -3.51 -10.16 6.75
CA PRO A 148 -4.89 -10.60 6.54
C PRO A 148 -5.25 -11.70 7.55
N GLY A 149 -6.42 -11.59 8.18
CA GLY A 149 -6.93 -12.59 9.12
C GLY A 149 -6.36 -12.55 10.54
N SER A 150 -5.53 -11.55 10.88
CA SER A 150 -5.13 -11.26 12.27
C SER A 150 -6.06 -10.32 13.02
#